data_AF-A0A2S9G9A8-F1
#
_entry.id   AF-A0A2S9G9A8-F1
#
_cell.length_a   1.000
_cell.length_b   1.000
_cell.length_c   1.000
_cell.angle_alpha   90.00
_cell.angle_beta   90.00
_cell.angle_gamma   90.00
#
_symmetry.space_group_name_H-M   'P 1'
#
loop_
_entity.id
_entity.type
_entity.pdbx_description
1 polymer ?
#
loop_
_entity_poly.entity_id
_entity_poly.type
_entity_poly.pdbx_seq_one_letter_code
_entity_poly.pdbx_strand_id
1 'polypeptide(L)'
;TIEALADDDTIEFLFHQRERGAVVPSITSDTARAFGRALMHRLDVDWEAHGYDEVALDQLNEFGLRSIHSLLLDPGSPPHTGAEL
;
A
#
# COMPACT_ATOMS: atom_id res chain seq x y z
N THR A 1 9.38 -3.62 9.56
CA THR A 1 9.29 -2.18 9.23
C THR A 1 9.12 -2.03 7.73
N ILE A 2 8.77 -0.84 7.20
CA ILE A 2 8.57 -0.67 5.74
C ILE A 2 9.83 -1.08 4.94
N GLU A 3 11.03 -0.95 5.51
CA GLU A 3 12.26 -1.40 4.83
C GLU A 3 12.34 -2.93 4.70
N ALA A 4 11.79 -3.67 5.68
CA ALA A 4 11.71 -5.13 5.60
C ALA A 4 10.76 -5.60 4.49
N LEU A 5 9.87 -4.73 4.00
CA LEU A 5 9.01 -5.02 2.85
C LEU A 5 9.77 -4.86 1.53
N ALA A 6 10.74 -3.96 1.46
CA ALA A 6 11.57 -3.76 0.27
C ALA A 6 12.67 -4.85 0.12
N ASP A 7 13.07 -5.47 1.23
CA ASP A 7 14.19 -6.43 1.33
C ASP A 7 13.73 -7.90 1.46
N ASP A 8 12.42 -8.16 1.36
CA ASP A 8 11.85 -9.51 1.45
C ASP A 8 11.81 -10.16 0.07
N ASP A 9 12.56 -11.25 -0.14
CA ASP A 9 12.65 -12.00 -1.42
C ASP A 9 11.27 -12.40 -2.00
N THR A 10 10.27 -12.62 -1.16
CA THR A 10 8.89 -12.97 -1.57
C THR A 10 8.16 -11.73 -2.07
N ILE A 11 8.35 -10.61 -1.39
CA ILE A 11 7.85 -9.31 -1.82
C ILE A 11 8.58 -8.87 -3.09
N GLU A 12 9.92 -8.95 -3.11
CA GLU A 12 10.78 -8.73 -4.26
C GLU A 12 10.32 -9.60 -5.43
N PHE A 13 10.06 -10.89 -5.27
CA PHE A 13 9.55 -11.75 -6.35
C PHE A 13 8.14 -11.35 -6.83
N LEU A 14 7.25 -10.94 -5.93
CA LEU A 14 5.92 -10.43 -6.28
C LEU A 14 5.99 -9.09 -7.04
N PHE A 15 7.02 -8.27 -6.78
CA PHE A 15 7.26 -6.99 -7.45
C PHE A 15 8.13 -7.13 -8.73
N HIS A 16 9.19 -7.94 -8.75
CA HIS A 16 10.12 -8.18 -9.87
C HIS A 16 9.57 -9.12 -10.95
N GLN A 17 8.59 -9.98 -10.65
CA GLN A 17 7.81 -10.66 -11.72
C GLN A 17 7.09 -9.65 -12.63
N ARG A 18 7.04 -8.36 -12.26
CA ARG A 18 6.46 -7.27 -13.05
C ARG A 18 7.46 -6.31 -13.69
N GLU A 19 8.75 -6.44 -13.39
CA GLU A 19 9.78 -5.53 -13.94
C GLU A 19 10.34 -5.96 -15.30
N ARG A 20 10.24 -7.24 -15.67
CA ARG A 20 10.72 -7.72 -16.99
C ARG A 20 9.76 -7.49 -18.16
N GLY A 21 8.74 -6.65 -17.96
CA GLY A 21 7.79 -6.30 -19.01
C GLY A 21 6.69 -5.38 -18.49
N ALA A 22 7.04 -4.11 -18.26
CA ALA A 22 6.13 -2.97 -18.24
C ALA A 22 4.67 -3.27 -17.83
N VAL A 23 4.43 -3.64 -16.58
CA VAL A 23 3.12 -3.40 -15.96
C VAL A 23 3.36 -3.10 -14.49
N VAL A 24 3.63 -1.85 -14.14
CA VAL A 24 3.25 -1.37 -12.80
C VAL A 24 1.73 -1.56 -12.78
N PRO A 25 1.15 -2.51 -12.01
CA PRO A 25 -0.29 -2.43 -11.77
C PRO A 25 -0.46 -1.07 -11.13
N SER A 26 -1.19 -0.17 -11.78
CA SER A 26 -1.53 1.12 -11.19
C SER A 26 -1.80 0.89 -9.70
N ILE A 27 -1.00 1.52 -8.82
CA ILE A 27 -1.13 1.34 -7.37
C ILE A 27 -2.54 1.74 -6.91
N THR A 28 -3.29 2.46 -7.75
CA THR A 28 -4.71 2.78 -7.61
C THR A 28 -5.63 2.00 -8.57
N SER A 29 -5.22 0.82 -9.04
CA SER A 29 -6.05 -0.07 -9.86
C SER A 29 -7.14 -0.73 -9.02
N ASP A 30 -8.21 -1.18 -9.67
CA ASP A 30 -9.31 -1.87 -8.97
C ASP A 30 -8.85 -3.14 -8.24
N THR A 31 -7.82 -3.81 -8.77
CA THR A 31 -7.18 -4.95 -8.09
C THR A 31 -6.43 -4.50 -6.82
N ALA A 32 -5.67 -3.41 -6.88
CA ALA A 32 -4.99 -2.86 -5.71
C ALA A 32 -5.99 -2.36 -4.66
N ARG A 33 -7.09 -1.74 -5.09
CA ARG A 33 -8.19 -1.35 -4.19
C ARG A 33 -8.83 -2.56 -3.52
N ALA A 34 -9.20 -3.59 -4.27
CA ALA A 34 -9.80 -4.81 -3.71
C ALA A 34 -8.87 -5.50 -2.70
N PHE A 35 -7.58 -5.59 -3.02
CA PHE A 35 -6.57 -6.15 -2.12
C PHE A 35 -6.40 -5.30 -0.84
N GLY A 36 -6.27 -3.99 -0.97
CA GLY A 36 -6.13 -3.08 0.17
C GLY A 36 -7.37 -3.08 1.07
N ARG A 37 -8.58 -3.14 0.50
CA ARG A 37 -9.82 -3.33 1.27
C ARG A 37 -9.79 -4.63 2.07
N ALA A 38 -9.37 -5.74 1.45
CA ALA A 38 -9.24 -7.02 2.15
C ALA A 38 -8.20 -6.97 3.29
N LEU A 39 -7.13 -6.18 3.16
CA LEU A 39 -6.18 -5.94 4.24
C LEU A 39 -6.79 -5.11 5.38
N MET A 40 -7.56 -4.06 5.07
CA MET A 40 -8.20 -3.22 6.08
C MET A 40 -9.18 -4.01 6.95
N HIS A 41 -9.95 -4.93 6.36
CA HIS A 41 -10.83 -5.82 7.13
C HIS A 41 -10.10 -6.89 7.97
N ARG A 42 -8.81 -7.11 7.74
CA ARG A 42 -7.98 -8.00 8.59
C ARG A 42 -7.42 -7.29 9.82
N LEU A 43 -7.41 -5.97 9.82
CA LEU A 43 -7.03 -5.20 11.00
C LEU A 43 -8.13 -5.38 12.05
N ASP A 44 -7.72 -5.59 13.31
CA ASP A 44 -8.63 -5.70 14.45
C ASP A 44 -9.12 -4.31 14.86
N VAL A 45 -9.83 -3.66 13.94
CA VAL A 45 -10.39 -2.31 14.08
C VAL A 45 -11.88 -2.40 13.80
N ASP A 46 -12.69 -1.94 14.75
CA ASP A 46 -14.14 -1.81 14.56
C ASP A 46 -14.45 -0.56 13.74
N TRP A 47 -14.26 -0.65 12.42
CA TRP A 47 -14.40 0.47 11.50
C TRP A 47 -15.78 1.14 11.57
N GLU A 48 -16.84 0.35 11.69
CA GLU A 48 -18.21 0.87 11.79
C GLU A 48 -18.43 1.66 13.09
N ALA A 49 -17.91 1.19 14.22
CA ALA A 49 -17.95 1.94 15.48
C ALA A 49 -17.16 3.26 15.41
N HIS A 50 -16.19 3.37 14.51
CA HIS A 50 -15.45 4.61 14.21
C HIS A 50 -16.10 5.45 13.11
N GLY A 51 -17.28 5.05 12.60
CA GLY A 51 -18.03 5.79 11.58
C GLY A 51 -17.52 5.57 10.15
N TYR A 52 -16.71 4.53 9.91
CA TYR A 52 -16.27 4.15 8.58
C TYR A 52 -17.20 3.07 8.02
N ASP A 53 -18.10 3.49 7.13
CA ASP A 53 -18.85 2.57 6.28
C ASP A 53 -17.97 2.02 5.13
N GLU A 54 -18.53 1.13 4.31
CA GLU A 54 -17.81 0.54 3.18
C GLU A 54 -17.29 1.60 2.19
N VAL A 55 -18.00 2.71 1.98
CA VAL A 55 -17.58 3.77 1.06
C VAL A 55 -16.42 4.56 1.66
N ALA A 56 -16.49 4.88 2.95
CA ALA A 56 -15.43 5.55 3.69
C ALA A 56 -14.16 4.68 3.76
N LEU A 57 -14.32 3.36 3.92
CA LEU A 57 -13.22 2.40 3.86
C LEU A 57 -12.55 2.39 2.48
N ASP A 58 -13.30 2.47 1.38
CA ASP A 58 -12.72 2.56 0.03
C ASP A 58 -11.91 3.84 -0.17
N GLN A 59 -12.41 4.95 0.35
CA GLN A 59 -11.72 6.25 0.27
C GLN A 59 -10.45 6.24 1.11
N LEU A 60 -10.50 5.66 2.32
CA LEU A 60 -9.34 5.51 3.19
C LEU A 60 -8.28 4.59 2.56
N ASN A 61 -8.72 3.49 1.96
CA ASN A 61 -7.87 2.59 1.19
C ASN A 61 -7.19 3.31 0.01
N GLU A 62 -7.96 4.05 -0.78
CA GLU A 62 -7.42 4.83 -1.90
C GLU A 62 -6.40 5.88 -1.42
N PHE A 63 -6.68 6.55 -0.31
CA PHE A 63 -5.75 7.48 0.31
C PHE A 63 -4.44 6.80 0.70
N GLY A 64 -4.51 5.66 1.42
CA GLY A 64 -3.33 4.89 1.80
C GLY A 64 -2.50 4.42 0.61
N LEU A 65 -3.16 3.92 -0.45
CA LEU A 65 -2.50 3.53 -1.70
C LEU A 65 -1.78 4.71 -2.36
N ARG A 66 -2.39 5.89 -2.40
CA ARG A 66 -1.75 7.10 -2.93
C ARG A 66 -0.59 7.58 -2.08
N SER A 67 -0.68 7.47 -0.75
CA SER A 67 0.43 7.79 0.16
C SER A 67 1.63 6.87 -0.07
N ILE A 68 1.40 5.55 -0.17
CA ILE A 68 2.47 4.58 -0.50
C ILE A 68 3.08 4.91 -1.85
N HIS A 69 2.26 5.15 -2.88
CA HIS A 69 2.75 5.53 -4.20
C HIS A 69 3.61 6.80 -4.17
N SER A 70 3.18 7.81 -3.40
CA SER A 70 3.93 9.07 -3.25
C SER A 70 5.31 8.81 -2.63
N LEU A 71 5.39 8.02 -1.56
CA LEU A 71 6.67 7.70 -0.91
C LEU A 71 7.62 6.93 -1.83
N LEU A 72 7.06 6.04 -2.68
CA LEU A 72 7.85 5.31 -3.68
C LEU A 72 8.37 6.22 -4.80
N LEU A 73 7.60 7.24 -5.20
CA LEU A 73 7.97 8.18 -6.26
C LEU A 73 8.90 9.30 -5.77
N ASP A 74 8.72 9.74 -4.53
CA ASP A 74 9.48 10.82 -3.90
C ASP A 74 9.87 10.39 -2.47
N PRO A 75 10.99 9.69 -2.30
CA PRO A 75 11.42 9.15 -1.01
C PRO A 75 11.91 10.22 -0.02
N GLY A 76 11.90 11.50 -0.40
CA GLY A 76 12.44 12.60 0.39
C GLY A 76 13.95 12.83 0.19
N SER A 77 14.47 13.91 0.76
CA SER A 77 15.90 14.25 0.74
C SER A 77 16.38 14.71 2.13
N PRO A 78 17.14 13.89 2.87
CA PRO A 78 17.56 12.52 2.54
C PRO A 78 16.37 11.53 2.49
N PRO A 79 16.52 10.37 1.83
CA PRO A 79 15.48 9.34 1.80
C PRO A 79 15.05 8.96 3.21
N HIS A 80 13.76 8.98 3.49
CA HIS A 80 13.25 8.55 4.79
C HIS A 80 13.48 7.05 4.98
N THR A 81 14.13 6.69 6.08
CA THR A 81 14.21 5.30 6.54
C THR A 81 13.02 5.02 7.45
N GLY A 82 12.48 3.79 7.43
CA GLY A 82 11.35 3.39 8.27
C GLY A 82 11.61 3.43 9.78
N ALA A 83 12.86 3.60 10.22
CA ALA A 83 13.21 3.95 11.61
C ALA A 83 12.91 5.42 11.97
N GLU A 84 12.70 6.28 10.98
CA GLU A 84 12.44 7.72 11.13
C GLU A 84 10.95 8.09 10.97
N LEU A 85 10.09 7.10 10.69
CA LEU A 85 8.63 7.21 10.57
C LEU A 85 7.91 6.58 11.76
#